data_AF-A0A2G5KHN2-F1
#
_entry.id   AF-A0A2G5KHN2-F1
#
_cell.length_a   1.000
_cell.length_b   1.000
_cell.length_c   1.000
_cell.angle_alpha   90.00
_cell.angle_beta   90.00
_cell.angle_gamma   90.00
#
_symmetry.space_group_name_H-M   'P 1'
#
loop_
_entity.id
_entity.type
_entity.pdbx_description
1 polymer ?
#
loop_
_entity_poly.entity_id
_entity_poly.type
_entity_poly.pdbx_seq_one_letter_code
_entity_poly.pdbx_strand_id
1 'polypeptide(L)'
;MKKFLNYAAYISLFVVALNFTSCQDEFEEINTGEEPQAIMANSSTATLVKNTSTNDGSFDNIVDGASCFDIKFPYTVTVNGIELTIDTREDLHIIEEIFDAIDNDEDFLEILFPITITTGDFTEITINGIEDLRELAAQCKEGGEDDDIECIDFVYPMTLFTFDINLQQTGSVLVESDRDLRRFFGGLDDNDLVSFDFPISLKLYDGTTLEVNSNEELVRAIENAKDACDEDDDDDYNDDDFDEERLDFCLTECPWYVKEIRRNDVKQTAQYIDYIFDFMEDGTVNVKDRAGMNVTGTWESRVGDNGAVLVMEFETLVDFTLEWQVYEIDDHRIKLFNGESNRIVMKQICEEDVVPANPDTLREILRECEWIIKKVKNQGEEIDRLLGYEFKFMSEGVLTLSNGMNTSEGTWEIGFNEEQKLVMAITMGDEPGVSFEWPVRDLANKRLKFEVEEIGYELVLERNCDDNEDDRIVPQIREVLINGDWSVTTYIEGDINKTEIYGGYSIQLMEDHQISIKEGGEAFGEGLWRVFRNSEERLKVYLNFGANMPFDELTDDWLFVSMTSVSLELIRLNEDGTTDILIMER
;
A
#
# COMPACT_ATOMS: atom_id res chain seq x y z
N MET A 1 -6.39 -16.17 -78.89
CA MET A 1 -6.90 -15.30 -77.81
C MET A 1 -8.16 -15.83 -77.12
N LYS A 2 -9.13 -16.48 -77.80
CA LYS A 2 -10.35 -17.00 -77.15
C LYS A 2 -10.16 -18.15 -76.12
N LYS A 3 -9.11 -18.97 -76.25
CA LYS A 3 -8.86 -20.07 -75.30
C LYS A 3 -8.23 -19.60 -73.97
N PHE A 4 -7.45 -18.53 -73.99
CA PHE A 4 -6.80 -17.99 -72.79
C PHE A 4 -7.78 -17.24 -71.88
N LEU A 5 -8.81 -16.60 -72.45
CA LEU A 5 -9.86 -15.92 -71.68
C LEU A 5 -10.69 -16.90 -70.83
N ASN A 6 -10.98 -18.09 -71.37
CA ASN A 6 -11.74 -19.10 -70.63
C ASN A 6 -10.94 -19.71 -69.48
N TYR A 7 -9.64 -19.94 -69.65
CA TYR A 7 -8.78 -20.42 -68.55
C TYR A 7 -8.60 -19.37 -67.45
N ALA A 8 -8.49 -18.09 -67.80
CA ALA A 8 -8.45 -17.00 -66.82
C ALA A 8 -9.76 -16.91 -66.02
N ALA A 9 -10.91 -17.14 -66.66
CA ALA A 9 -12.20 -17.16 -65.97
C ALA A 9 -12.35 -18.34 -65.01
N TYR A 10 -11.86 -19.54 -65.37
CA TYR A 10 -11.88 -20.70 -64.47
C TYR A 10 -10.92 -20.55 -63.29
N ILE A 11 -9.76 -19.92 -63.48
CA ILE A 11 -8.80 -19.64 -62.41
C ILE A 11 -9.37 -18.57 -61.46
N SER A 12 -10.03 -17.53 -61.97
CA SER A 12 -10.67 -16.53 -61.10
C SER A 12 -11.86 -17.12 -60.34
N LEU A 13 -12.61 -18.06 -60.92
CA LEU A 13 -13.70 -18.75 -60.21
C LEU A 13 -13.18 -19.68 -59.10
N PHE A 14 -12.01 -20.29 -59.30
CA PHE A 14 -11.36 -21.17 -58.32
C PHE A 14 -10.69 -20.38 -57.18
N VAL A 15 -10.09 -19.22 -57.47
CA VAL A 15 -9.52 -18.33 -56.45
C VAL A 15 -10.62 -17.68 -55.60
N VAL A 16 -11.76 -17.33 -56.19
CA VAL A 16 -12.93 -16.84 -55.41
C VAL A 16 -13.49 -17.94 -54.51
N ALA A 17 -13.51 -19.20 -54.95
CA ALA A 17 -13.96 -20.33 -54.12
C ALA A 17 -13.01 -20.65 -52.94
N LEU A 18 -11.71 -20.31 -53.06
CA LEU A 18 -10.71 -20.49 -52.00
C LEU A 18 -10.68 -19.34 -50.96
N ASN A 19 -11.43 -18.26 -51.18
CA ASN A 19 -11.58 -17.16 -50.21
C ASN A 19 -12.87 -17.28 -49.35
N PHE A 20 -13.62 -18.37 -49.50
CA PHE A 20 -14.81 -18.67 -48.67
C PHE A 20 -14.58 -19.82 -47.69
N THR A 21 -13.33 -20.18 -47.42
CA THR A 21 -13.00 -20.96 -46.22
C THR A 21 -12.73 -19.95 -45.10
N SER A 22 -13.79 -19.32 -44.56
CA SER A 22 -13.67 -18.82 -43.19
C SER A 22 -13.58 -20.06 -42.30
N CYS A 23 -12.75 -19.99 -41.26
CA CYS A 23 -12.94 -20.85 -40.10
C CYS A 23 -14.40 -20.66 -39.69
N GLN A 24 -15.17 -21.73 -39.72
CA GLN A 24 -16.42 -21.76 -38.99
C GLN A 24 -15.97 -21.92 -37.54
N ASP A 25 -16.12 -20.89 -36.72
CA ASP A 25 -16.14 -21.10 -35.27
C ASP A 25 -17.20 -22.19 -35.04
N GLU A 26 -16.86 -23.22 -34.27
CA GLU A 26 -17.77 -24.31 -33.92
C GLU A 26 -18.92 -23.76 -33.06
N PHE A 27 -19.88 -23.09 -33.69
CA PHE A 27 -21.17 -22.82 -33.09
C PHE A 27 -21.95 -24.12 -33.10
N GLU A 28 -22.14 -24.71 -31.92
CA GLU A 28 -23.07 -25.82 -31.72
C GLU A 28 -24.50 -25.38 -32.13
N GLU A 29 -25.26 -26.27 -32.79
CA GLU A 29 -26.68 -26.02 -33.09
C GLU A 29 -27.49 -26.01 -31.79
N ILE A 30 -27.77 -24.82 -31.26
CA ILE A 30 -28.60 -24.60 -30.07
C ILE A 30 -30.08 -24.83 -30.43
N ASN A 31 -30.74 -25.69 -29.65
CA ASN A 31 -32.16 -25.98 -29.79
C ASN A 31 -33.00 -24.75 -29.36
N THR A 32 -33.58 -24.03 -30.33
CA THR A 32 -34.43 -22.85 -30.13
C THR A 32 -35.90 -23.19 -29.81
N GLY A 33 -36.19 -24.43 -29.39
CA GLY A 33 -37.52 -24.92 -29.06
C GLY A 33 -37.88 -24.86 -27.56
N GLU A 34 -39.11 -25.25 -27.21
CA GLU A 34 -39.62 -25.46 -25.83
C GLU A 34 -38.87 -26.60 -25.06
N GLU A 35 -37.70 -27.01 -25.53
CA GLU A 35 -36.87 -28.04 -24.91
C GLU A 35 -35.94 -27.40 -23.87
N PRO A 36 -35.58 -28.13 -22.79
CA PRO A 36 -34.63 -27.61 -21.81
C PRO A 36 -33.32 -27.20 -22.50
N GLN A 37 -32.81 -26.01 -22.19
CA GLN A 37 -31.54 -25.49 -22.70
C GLN A 37 -30.36 -26.19 -22.01
N ALA A 38 -30.28 -27.51 -22.16
CA ALA A 38 -29.25 -28.32 -21.55
C ALA A 38 -27.93 -28.24 -22.34
N ILE A 39 -26.83 -28.09 -21.63
CA ILE A 39 -25.45 -28.19 -22.12
C ILE A 39 -24.83 -29.50 -21.65
N MET A 40 -23.91 -30.05 -22.44
CA MET A 40 -23.06 -31.17 -22.01
C MET A 40 -21.96 -30.65 -21.09
N ALA A 41 -21.54 -31.45 -20.10
CA ALA A 41 -20.47 -31.08 -19.17
C ALA A 41 -19.10 -30.83 -19.85
N ASN A 42 -18.88 -31.39 -21.04
CA ASN A 42 -17.68 -31.17 -21.85
C ASN A 42 -17.81 -30.08 -22.93
N SER A 43 -18.92 -29.33 -22.94
CA SER A 43 -19.12 -28.26 -23.94
C SER A 43 -18.23 -27.05 -23.64
N SER A 44 -18.02 -26.19 -24.65
CA SER A 44 -17.34 -24.91 -24.47
C SER A 44 -18.05 -24.00 -23.47
N THR A 45 -19.39 -24.02 -23.43
CA THR A 45 -20.17 -23.28 -22.42
C THR A 45 -19.86 -23.77 -21.01
N ALA A 46 -19.74 -25.09 -20.80
CA ALA A 46 -19.38 -25.63 -19.49
C ALA A 46 -17.94 -25.27 -19.09
N THR A 47 -17.03 -25.14 -20.06
CA THR A 47 -15.68 -24.60 -19.82
C THR A 47 -15.74 -23.15 -19.37
N LEU A 48 -16.42 -22.27 -20.11
CA LEU A 48 -16.58 -20.86 -19.70
C LEU A 48 -17.15 -20.74 -18.29
N VAL A 49 -18.19 -21.52 -17.96
CA VAL A 49 -18.76 -21.52 -16.61
C VAL A 49 -17.74 -21.95 -15.54
N LYS A 50 -16.91 -22.96 -15.82
CA LYS A 50 -15.86 -23.39 -14.88
C LYS A 50 -14.79 -22.32 -14.72
N ASN A 51 -14.37 -21.71 -15.81
CA ASN A 51 -13.33 -20.68 -15.85
C ASN A 51 -13.78 -19.43 -15.07
N THR A 52 -15.00 -18.94 -15.33
CA THR A 52 -15.67 -17.85 -14.59
C THR A 52 -16.02 -18.18 -13.13
N SER A 53 -15.80 -19.41 -12.68
CA SER A 53 -15.98 -19.80 -11.27
C SER A 53 -14.73 -20.44 -10.69
N THR A 54 -13.59 -20.28 -11.34
CA THR A 54 -12.29 -20.70 -10.78
C THR A 54 -11.96 -19.80 -9.60
N ASN A 55 -11.21 -20.36 -8.65
CA ASN A 55 -10.60 -19.58 -7.59
C ASN A 55 -9.26 -19.08 -8.11
N ASP A 56 -9.19 -17.83 -8.53
CA ASP A 56 -7.97 -17.27 -9.14
C ASP A 56 -6.81 -17.36 -8.13
N GLY A 57 -6.83 -16.54 -7.08
CA GLY A 57 -5.84 -16.64 -5.99
C GLY A 57 -4.73 -15.59 -6.04
N SER A 58 -4.69 -14.75 -7.08
CA SER A 58 -3.81 -13.57 -7.21
C SER A 58 -3.75 -12.67 -5.97
N PHE A 59 -4.86 -12.53 -5.24
CA PHE A 59 -4.98 -11.57 -4.14
C PHE A 59 -3.95 -11.74 -3.00
N ASP A 60 -3.25 -12.87 -2.87
CA ASP A 60 -2.15 -13.03 -1.90
C ASP A 60 -0.79 -13.36 -2.54
N ASN A 61 -0.59 -12.98 -3.80
CA ASN A 61 0.68 -13.04 -4.53
C ASN A 61 1.84 -12.43 -3.74
N ILE A 62 1.59 -11.35 -2.98
CA ILE A 62 2.61 -10.75 -2.09
C ILE A 62 3.22 -11.74 -1.10
N VAL A 63 2.53 -12.84 -0.78
CA VAL A 63 2.97 -13.86 0.17
C VAL A 63 3.53 -15.09 -0.51
N ASP A 64 2.83 -15.66 -1.51
CA ASP A 64 3.19 -16.97 -2.09
C ASP A 64 3.74 -16.92 -3.52
N GLY A 65 3.55 -15.79 -4.19
CA GLY A 65 3.95 -15.50 -5.55
C GLY A 65 3.40 -16.46 -6.60
N ALA A 66 2.07 -16.63 -6.61
CA ALA A 66 1.39 -17.53 -7.53
C ALA A 66 -0.09 -17.16 -7.75
N SER A 67 -0.47 -16.69 -8.94
CA SER A 67 -1.86 -16.27 -9.20
C SER A 67 -2.89 -17.40 -9.28
N CYS A 68 -2.51 -18.69 -9.19
CA CYS A 68 -3.43 -19.81 -9.46
C CYS A 68 -3.92 -20.60 -8.21
N PHE A 69 -3.56 -20.12 -7.02
CA PHE A 69 -4.06 -20.60 -5.74
C PHE A 69 -3.86 -19.53 -4.66
N ASP A 70 -4.64 -19.59 -3.58
CA ASP A 70 -4.44 -18.72 -2.42
C ASP A 70 -4.03 -19.49 -1.16
N ILE A 71 -3.40 -18.81 -0.19
CA ILE A 71 -3.23 -19.35 1.16
C ILE A 71 -4.51 -19.12 1.99
N LYS A 72 -5.08 -20.24 2.44
CA LYS A 72 -6.24 -20.23 3.33
C LYS A 72 -5.90 -19.65 4.70
N PHE A 73 -6.56 -18.56 5.06
CA PHE A 73 -6.49 -17.96 6.39
C PHE A 73 -6.96 -18.90 7.53
N PRO A 74 -6.39 -18.77 8.74
CA PRO A 74 -5.26 -17.91 9.09
C PRO A 74 -3.91 -18.61 8.90
N TYR A 75 -2.88 -17.82 8.62
CA TYR A 75 -1.48 -18.28 8.57
C TYR A 75 -0.54 -17.24 9.20
N THR A 76 0.74 -17.57 9.32
CA THR A 76 1.74 -16.69 9.93
C THR A 76 2.93 -16.53 8.99
N VAL A 77 3.40 -15.30 8.86
CA VAL A 77 4.59 -14.93 8.10
C VAL A 77 5.55 -14.14 8.98
N THR A 78 6.81 -14.08 8.57
CA THR A 78 7.81 -13.16 9.10
C THR A 78 8.20 -12.19 8.00
N VAL A 79 7.91 -10.89 8.18
CA VAL A 79 8.18 -9.83 7.20
C VAL A 79 9.23 -8.90 7.79
N ASN A 80 10.39 -8.81 7.15
CA ASN A 80 11.57 -8.08 7.67
C ASN A 80 11.89 -8.39 9.14
N GLY A 81 11.59 -9.64 9.57
CA GLY A 81 11.79 -10.11 10.95
C GLY A 81 10.64 -9.91 11.93
N ILE A 82 9.55 -9.26 11.50
CA ILE A 82 8.33 -9.05 12.28
C ILE A 82 7.40 -10.23 12.04
N GLU A 83 6.93 -10.88 13.11
CA GLU A 83 5.98 -11.99 13.00
C GLU A 83 4.56 -11.45 12.86
N LEU A 84 3.89 -11.77 11.75
CA LEU A 84 2.52 -11.34 11.46
C LEU A 84 1.61 -12.55 11.30
N THR A 85 0.47 -12.54 11.98
CA THR A 85 -0.63 -13.49 11.71
C THR A 85 -1.58 -12.86 10.72
N ILE A 86 -1.78 -13.49 9.56
CA ILE A 86 -2.70 -13.02 8.52
C ILE A 86 -4.00 -13.79 8.72
N ASP A 87 -5.03 -13.11 9.24
CA ASP A 87 -6.35 -13.68 9.54
C ASP A 87 -7.38 -13.33 8.45
N THR A 88 -7.13 -12.26 7.69
CA THR A 88 -8.04 -11.65 6.71
C THR A 88 -7.26 -11.07 5.52
N ARG A 89 -7.96 -10.73 4.44
CA ARG A 89 -7.34 -10.07 3.27
C ARG A 89 -6.78 -8.70 3.64
N GLU A 90 -7.48 -7.96 4.49
CA GLU A 90 -7.06 -6.65 4.97
C GLU A 90 -5.73 -6.69 5.75
N ASP A 91 -5.33 -7.86 6.28
CA ASP A 91 -4.03 -8.02 6.94
C ASP A 91 -2.86 -8.04 5.94
N LEU A 92 -3.11 -8.27 4.64
CA LEU A 92 -2.09 -8.27 3.59
C LEU A 92 -1.52 -6.86 3.35
N HIS A 93 -2.34 -5.82 3.49
CA HIS A 93 -1.88 -4.41 3.39
C HIS A 93 -0.80 -4.07 4.43
N ILE A 94 -0.71 -4.82 5.54
CA ILE A 94 0.35 -4.62 6.53
C ILE A 94 1.70 -5.07 5.97
N ILE A 95 1.72 -6.08 5.09
CA ILE A 95 2.93 -6.56 4.42
C ILE A 95 3.40 -5.50 3.42
N GLU A 96 2.48 -5.00 2.58
CA GLU A 96 2.73 -3.88 1.66
C GLU A 96 3.27 -2.66 2.41
N GLU A 97 2.62 -2.25 3.50
CA GLU A 97 3.07 -1.11 4.31
C GLU A 97 4.52 -1.27 4.82
N ILE A 98 4.95 -2.50 5.13
CA ILE A 98 6.32 -2.78 5.54
C ILE A 98 7.28 -2.66 4.35
N PHE A 99 6.94 -3.25 3.20
CA PHE A 99 7.76 -3.18 1.98
C PHE A 99 7.88 -1.73 1.47
N ASP A 100 6.81 -0.95 1.53
CA ASP A 100 6.77 0.43 1.04
C ASP A 100 7.30 1.47 2.02
N ALA A 101 7.73 1.04 3.21
CA ALA A 101 8.25 1.93 4.24
C ALA A 101 9.53 2.63 3.77
N ILE A 102 10.33 1.95 2.96
CA ILE A 102 11.61 2.40 2.42
C ILE A 102 11.62 2.14 0.92
N ASP A 103 12.10 3.10 0.13
CA ASP A 103 12.17 2.89 -1.32
C ASP A 103 13.54 2.25 -1.67
N ASN A 104 13.53 1.15 -2.43
CA ASN A 104 14.71 0.43 -2.95
C ASN A 104 15.56 -0.31 -1.90
N ASP A 105 14.99 -0.75 -0.79
CA ASP A 105 15.59 -1.77 0.07
C ASP A 105 15.29 -3.19 -0.42
N GLU A 106 15.89 -4.17 0.26
CA GLU A 106 15.63 -5.58 0.01
C GLU A 106 14.68 -6.08 1.11
N ASP A 107 13.45 -6.40 0.71
CA ASP A 107 12.45 -6.96 1.59
C ASP A 107 12.53 -8.48 1.68
N PHE A 108 12.19 -9.01 2.85
CA PHE A 108 12.22 -10.43 3.15
C PHE A 108 10.92 -10.89 3.78
N LEU A 109 10.28 -11.87 3.13
CA LEU A 109 9.13 -12.59 3.66
C LEU A 109 9.46 -14.08 3.84
N GLU A 110 9.11 -14.63 5.01
CA GLU A 110 9.20 -16.06 5.31
C GLU A 110 7.85 -16.59 5.81
N ILE A 111 7.30 -17.59 5.14
CA ILE A 111 6.07 -18.27 5.57
C ILE A 111 6.37 -19.30 6.67
N LEU A 112 5.59 -19.29 7.76
CA LEU A 112 5.67 -20.29 8.82
C LEU A 112 4.77 -21.49 8.49
N PHE A 113 5.40 -22.59 8.07
CA PHE A 113 4.72 -23.84 7.73
C PHE A 113 4.30 -24.68 8.96
N PRO A 114 3.27 -25.54 8.85
CA PRO A 114 2.48 -25.82 7.64
C PRO A 114 1.39 -24.78 7.36
N ILE A 115 1.10 -24.57 6.08
CA ILE A 115 -0.03 -23.77 5.59
C ILE A 115 -1.02 -24.66 4.82
N THR A 116 -2.22 -24.15 4.54
CA THR A 116 -3.17 -24.77 3.63
C THR A 116 -3.44 -23.80 2.51
N ILE A 117 -3.38 -24.28 1.27
CA ILE A 117 -3.73 -23.48 0.09
C ILE A 117 -5.08 -23.94 -0.49
N THR A 118 -5.72 -23.07 -1.25
CA THR A 118 -6.93 -23.33 -2.03
C THR A 118 -6.59 -23.19 -3.51
N THR A 119 -6.64 -24.28 -4.28
CA THR A 119 -6.39 -24.24 -5.73
C THR A 119 -7.60 -23.75 -6.52
N GLY A 120 -7.43 -23.41 -7.80
CA GLY A 120 -8.52 -23.01 -8.72
C GLY A 120 -9.79 -23.86 -8.76
N ASP A 121 -9.72 -25.16 -8.43
CA ASP A 121 -10.91 -26.01 -8.31
C ASP A 121 -11.48 -26.10 -6.88
N PHE A 122 -11.05 -25.20 -5.98
CA PHE A 122 -11.30 -25.17 -4.54
C PHE A 122 -10.80 -26.41 -3.78
N THR A 123 -9.71 -27.03 -4.22
CA THR A 123 -9.06 -28.13 -3.48
C THR A 123 -8.14 -27.58 -2.42
N GLU A 124 -8.34 -28.05 -1.19
CA GLU A 124 -7.47 -27.68 -0.08
C GLU A 124 -6.29 -28.65 0.00
N ILE A 125 -5.08 -28.09 -0.06
CA ILE A 125 -3.82 -28.86 0.00
C ILE A 125 -3.00 -28.32 1.16
N THR A 126 -2.52 -29.21 2.05
CA THR A 126 -1.60 -28.83 3.12
C THR A 126 -0.17 -28.85 2.60
N ILE A 127 0.51 -27.70 2.68
CA ILE A 127 1.90 -27.52 2.30
C ILE A 127 2.76 -27.50 3.57
N ASN A 128 3.82 -28.29 3.60
CA ASN A 128 4.65 -28.47 4.82
C ASN A 128 6.00 -27.74 4.75
N GLY A 129 6.32 -27.11 3.63
CA GLY A 129 7.56 -26.35 3.45
C GLY A 129 7.58 -25.60 2.12
N ILE A 130 8.50 -24.64 2.05
CA ILE A 130 8.62 -23.71 0.91
C ILE A 130 8.92 -24.39 -0.43
N GLU A 131 9.65 -25.51 -0.44
CA GLU A 131 9.94 -26.20 -1.70
C GLU A 131 8.70 -26.85 -2.31
N ASP A 132 7.80 -27.39 -1.48
CA ASP A 132 6.52 -27.93 -1.95
C ASP A 132 5.63 -26.81 -2.52
N LEU A 133 5.66 -25.62 -1.90
CA LEU A 133 4.95 -24.42 -2.39
C LEU A 133 5.51 -23.98 -3.74
N ARG A 134 6.84 -23.82 -3.85
CA ARG A 134 7.51 -23.39 -5.09
C ARG A 134 7.33 -24.37 -6.24
N GLU A 135 7.32 -25.67 -5.97
CA GLU A 135 7.02 -26.67 -7.00
C GLU A 135 5.60 -26.55 -7.54
N LEU A 136 4.66 -26.07 -6.72
CA LEU A 136 3.29 -25.81 -7.13
C LEU A 136 3.16 -24.45 -7.84
N ALA A 137 3.71 -23.38 -7.27
CA ALA A 137 3.74 -22.05 -7.88
C ALA A 137 4.34 -22.08 -9.30
N ALA A 138 5.40 -22.86 -9.51
CA ALA A 138 6.00 -23.03 -10.85
C ALA A 138 5.10 -23.72 -11.90
N GLN A 139 3.90 -24.16 -11.52
CA GLN A 139 2.88 -24.69 -12.43
C GLN A 139 1.81 -23.66 -12.79
N CYS A 140 1.72 -22.56 -12.05
CA CYS A 140 0.90 -21.40 -12.39
C CYS A 140 1.47 -20.69 -13.62
N LYS A 141 0.60 -19.96 -14.31
CA LYS A 141 0.90 -19.34 -15.59
C LYS A 141 0.96 -17.82 -15.45
N GLU A 142 2.03 -17.35 -14.83
CA GLU A 142 2.26 -15.91 -14.62
C GLU A 142 2.43 -15.12 -15.95
N GLY A 143 1.86 -13.92 -16.01
CA GLY A 143 2.00 -12.97 -17.11
C GLY A 143 0.96 -13.10 -18.23
N GLY A 144 -0.25 -13.59 -17.92
CA GLY A 144 -1.45 -13.45 -18.76
C GLY A 144 -1.93 -14.69 -19.54
N GLU A 145 -3.18 -14.58 -20.03
CA GLU A 145 -4.04 -15.59 -20.68
C GLU A 145 -4.02 -16.93 -19.94
N ASP A 146 -4.15 -16.93 -18.63
CA ASP A 146 -4.49 -18.15 -17.94
C ASP A 146 -5.93 -18.63 -18.33
N ASP A 147 -6.43 -19.69 -17.70
CA ASP A 147 -7.75 -20.21 -18.08
C ASP A 147 -8.89 -19.58 -17.25
N ASP A 148 -8.60 -18.73 -16.26
CA ASP A 148 -9.56 -18.01 -15.42
C ASP A 148 -10.35 -16.99 -16.22
N ILE A 149 -11.47 -16.54 -15.66
CA ILE A 149 -12.18 -15.39 -16.19
C ILE A 149 -12.67 -14.58 -14.99
N GLU A 150 -12.10 -13.40 -14.80
CA GLU A 150 -12.33 -12.60 -13.59
C GLU A 150 -13.18 -11.35 -13.85
N CYS A 151 -13.16 -10.86 -15.08
CA CYS A 151 -13.86 -9.63 -15.46
C CYS A 151 -15.41 -9.74 -15.42
N ILE A 152 -15.95 -10.90 -15.05
CA ILE A 152 -17.36 -11.16 -14.88
C ILE A 152 -17.61 -12.27 -13.87
N ASP A 153 -18.56 -12.06 -12.96
CA ASP A 153 -18.93 -13.00 -11.89
C ASP A 153 -20.37 -13.50 -12.02
N PHE A 154 -20.64 -14.69 -11.48
CA PHE A 154 -22.01 -15.15 -11.25
C PHE A 154 -22.62 -14.51 -9.99
N VAL A 155 -23.88 -14.11 -10.08
CA VAL A 155 -24.64 -13.64 -8.90
C VAL A 155 -25.43 -14.80 -8.30
N TYR A 156 -25.07 -15.15 -7.07
CA TYR A 156 -25.69 -16.23 -6.30
C TYR A 156 -26.87 -15.76 -5.43
N PRO A 157 -27.77 -16.68 -5.03
CA PRO A 157 -27.80 -18.11 -5.38
C PRO A 157 -28.51 -18.38 -6.72
N MET A 158 -28.15 -19.48 -7.38
CA MET A 158 -28.82 -19.94 -8.61
C MET A 158 -29.12 -21.44 -8.59
N THR A 159 -30.07 -21.89 -9.41
CA THR A 159 -30.47 -23.30 -9.50
C THR A 159 -30.06 -23.90 -10.85
N LEU A 160 -29.48 -25.10 -10.82
CA LEU A 160 -29.21 -25.92 -11.99
C LEU A 160 -30.09 -27.16 -12.00
N PHE A 161 -30.46 -27.62 -13.19
CA PHE A 161 -31.21 -28.85 -13.43
C PHE A 161 -30.33 -29.88 -14.13
N THR A 162 -30.38 -31.14 -13.69
CA THR A 162 -29.70 -32.26 -14.35
C THR A 162 -30.67 -33.07 -15.17
N PHE A 163 -30.20 -33.70 -16.25
CA PHE A 163 -31.04 -34.45 -17.19
C PHE A 163 -30.46 -35.82 -17.51
N ASP A 164 -31.29 -36.74 -17.99
CA ASP A 164 -30.85 -37.96 -18.65
C ASP A 164 -30.63 -37.75 -20.16
N ILE A 165 -30.12 -38.76 -20.85
CA ILE A 165 -29.90 -38.72 -22.31
C ILE A 165 -31.17 -38.51 -23.15
N ASN A 166 -32.36 -38.61 -22.56
CA ASN A 166 -33.64 -38.35 -23.21
C ASN A 166 -34.19 -36.95 -22.84
N LEU A 167 -33.37 -36.09 -22.24
CA LEU A 167 -33.73 -34.76 -21.75
C LEU A 167 -34.85 -34.78 -20.70
N GLN A 168 -34.99 -35.88 -19.96
CA GLN A 168 -35.85 -35.92 -18.79
C GLN A 168 -35.08 -35.40 -17.59
N GLN A 169 -35.61 -34.38 -16.91
CA GLN A 169 -35.01 -33.85 -15.70
C GLN A 169 -34.88 -34.95 -14.63
N THR A 170 -33.67 -35.14 -14.13
CA THR A 170 -33.31 -36.13 -13.10
C THR A 170 -33.14 -35.50 -11.72
N GLY A 171 -32.88 -34.19 -11.64
CA GLY A 171 -32.64 -33.49 -10.38
C GLY A 171 -32.60 -31.97 -10.50
N SER A 172 -32.33 -31.32 -9.37
CA SER A 172 -32.07 -29.89 -9.25
C SER A 172 -31.04 -29.65 -8.15
N VAL A 173 -30.12 -28.72 -8.36
CA VAL A 173 -29.06 -28.34 -7.42
C VAL A 173 -29.12 -26.82 -7.22
N LEU A 174 -29.15 -26.37 -5.97
CA LEU A 174 -28.96 -24.97 -5.62
C LEU A 174 -27.46 -24.76 -5.39
N VAL A 175 -26.87 -23.75 -6.05
CA VAL A 175 -25.49 -23.32 -5.82
C VAL A 175 -25.51 -21.95 -5.17
N GLU A 176 -24.69 -21.77 -4.13
CA GLU A 176 -24.66 -20.55 -3.32
C GLU A 176 -23.35 -19.76 -3.45
N SER A 177 -22.35 -20.28 -4.17
CA SER A 177 -21.05 -19.63 -4.42
C SER A 177 -20.32 -20.24 -5.64
N ASP A 178 -19.24 -19.62 -6.10
CA ASP A 178 -18.36 -20.15 -7.15
C ASP A 178 -17.80 -21.51 -6.80
N ARG A 179 -17.40 -21.71 -5.54
CA ARG A 179 -17.04 -23.02 -5.04
C ARG A 179 -18.08 -24.10 -5.31
N ASP A 180 -19.37 -23.83 -5.06
CA ASP A 180 -20.43 -24.82 -5.28
C ASP A 180 -20.59 -25.09 -6.78
N LEU A 181 -20.55 -24.04 -7.61
CA LEU A 181 -20.68 -24.14 -9.06
C LEU A 181 -19.51 -24.92 -9.68
N ARG A 182 -18.28 -24.52 -9.35
CA ARG A 182 -17.03 -25.10 -9.83
C ARG A 182 -16.92 -26.57 -9.45
N ARG A 183 -17.27 -26.91 -8.21
CA ARG A 183 -17.30 -28.31 -7.73
C ARG A 183 -18.43 -29.12 -8.35
N PHE A 184 -19.60 -28.50 -8.58
CA PHE A 184 -20.69 -29.16 -9.26
C PHE A 184 -20.28 -29.57 -10.68
N PHE A 185 -19.75 -28.64 -11.49
CA PHE A 185 -19.27 -28.95 -12.84
C PHE A 185 -18.06 -29.89 -12.85
N GLY A 186 -17.13 -29.77 -11.90
CA GLY A 186 -15.99 -30.67 -11.76
C GLY A 186 -16.35 -32.11 -11.36
N GLY A 187 -17.57 -32.32 -10.82
CA GLY A 187 -18.07 -33.64 -10.43
C GLY A 187 -18.89 -34.36 -11.50
N LEU A 188 -19.14 -33.73 -12.66
CA LEU A 188 -19.93 -34.30 -13.77
C LEU A 188 -19.07 -35.21 -14.66
N ASP A 189 -19.68 -36.25 -15.21
CA ASP A 189 -19.10 -37.02 -16.31
C ASP A 189 -19.25 -36.25 -17.64
N ASP A 190 -18.33 -36.42 -18.60
CA ASP A 190 -18.30 -35.67 -19.88
C ASP A 190 -19.63 -35.57 -20.64
N ASN A 191 -20.51 -36.57 -20.51
CA ASN A 191 -21.78 -36.65 -21.25
C ASN A 191 -23.00 -36.26 -20.40
N ASP A 192 -22.80 -35.81 -19.16
CA ASP A 192 -23.89 -35.35 -18.31
C ASP A 192 -24.49 -34.06 -18.88
N LEU A 193 -25.81 -33.94 -18.73
CA LEU A 193 -26.59 -32.83 -19.27
C LEU A 193 -27.11 -31.95 -18.13
N VAL A 194 -26.80 -30.67 -18.22
CA VAL A 194 -27.13 -29.66 -17.19
C VAL A 194 -27.76 -28.43 -17.83
N SER A 195 -28.72 -27.80 -17.18
CA SER A 195 -29.29 -26.52 -17.60
C SER A 195 -29.42 -25.57 -16.42
N PHE A 196 -29.20 -24.28 -16.63
CA PHE A 196 -29.50 -23.24 -15.64
C PHE A 196 -31.01 -22.98 -15.58
N ASP A 197 -31.51 -22.67 -14.38
CA ASP A 197 -32.86 -22.12 -14.20
C ASP A 197 -32.86 -20.64 -14.59
N PHE A 198 -32.87 -20.37 -15.90
CA PHE A 198 -32.89 -19.01 -16.42
C PHE A 198 -34.17 -18.25 -16.02
N PRO A 199 -34.08 -16.92 -15.83
CA PRO A 199 -32.89 -16.08 -16.00
C PRO A 199 -31.89 -16.18 -14.84
N ILE A 200 -30.60 -15.96 -15.14
CA ILE A 200 -29.55 -15.79 -14.13
C ILE A 200 -28.94 -14.39 -14.24
N SER A 201 -28.30 -13.94 -13.16
CA SER A 201 -27.64 -12.63 -13.11
C SER A 201 -26.12 -12.80 -13.07
N LEU A 202 -25.43 -11.93 -13.79
CA LEU A 202 -23.97 -11.79 -13.81
C LEU A 202 -23.61 -10.39 -13.33
N LYS A 203 -22.40 -10.21 -12.81
CA LYS A 203 -21.85 -8.92 -12.39
C LYS A 203 -20.55 -8.69 -13.14
N LEU A 204 -20.41 -7.57 -13.85
CA LEU A 204 -19.17 -7.21 -14.53
C LEU A 204 -18.17 -6.59 -13.54
N TYR A 205 -16.90 -6.49 -13.95
CA TYR A 205 -15.82 -5.87 -13.16
C TYR A 205 -16.20 -4.45 -12.66
N ASP A 206 -16.89 -3.66 -13.48
CA ASP A 206 -17.39 -2.31 -13.15
C ASP A 206 -18.54 -2.28 -12.12
N GLY A 207 -18.96 -3.44 -11.61
CA GLY A 207 -20.07 -3.59 -10.67
C GLY A 207 -21.47 -3.62 -11.31
N THR A 208 -21.58 -3.42 -12.62
CA THR A 208 -22.84 -3.47 -13.35
C THR A 208 -23.39 -4.89 -13.40
N THR A 209 -24.68 -5.06 -13.11
CA THR A 209 -25.35 -6.37 -13.19
C THR A 209 -26.05 -6.58 -14.53
N LEU A 210 -25.85 -7.75 -15.15
CA LEU A 210 -26.50 -8.20 -16.38
C LEU A 210 -27.42 -9.38 -16.10
N GLU A 211 -28.64 -9.38 -16.64
CA GLU A 211 -29.53 -10.55 -16.62
C GLU A 211 -29.45 -11.29 -17.97
N VAL A 212 -29.17 -12.59 -17.94
CA VAL A 212 -29.14 -13.45 -19.13
C VAL A 212 -30.24 -14.51 -19.06
N ASN A 213 -30.91 -14.74 -20.18
CA ASN A 213 -32.11 -15.57 -20.30
C ASN A 213 -31.86 -16.87 -21.06
N SER A 214 -30.63 -17.10 -21.54
CA SER A 214 -30.27 -18.31 -22.26
C SER A 214 -28.77 -18.58 -22.26
N ASN A 215 -28.38 -19.81 -22.62
CA ASN A 215 -26.96 -20.16 -22.80
C ASN A 215 -26.28 -19.28 -23.86
N GLU A 216 -27.00 -18.86 -24.92
CA GLU A 216 -26.44 -17.97 -25.95
C GLU A 216 -26.12 -16.59 -25.39
N GLU A 217 -27.00 -16.05 -24.54
CA GLU A 217 -26.77 -14.78 -23.85
C GLU A 217 -25.66 -14.89 -22.81
N LEU A 218 -25.58 -16.00 -22.08
CA LEU A 218 -24.51 -16.28 -21.13
C LEU A 218 -23.14 -16.34 -21.81
N VAL A 219 -22.99 -17.15 -22.86
CA VAL A 219 -21.73 -17.26 -23.61
C VAL A 219 -21.31 -15.91 -24.16
N ARG A 220 -22.25 -15.15 -24.75
CA ARG A 220 -21.95 -13.82 -25.29
C ARG A 220 -21.56 -12.83 -24.19
N ALA A 221 -22.17 -12.91 -23.01
CA ALA A 221 -21.83 -12.06 -21.90
C ALA A 221 -20.38 -12.31 -21.44
N ILE A 222 -20.03 -13.57 -21.21
CA ILE A 222 -18.69 -13.96 -20.75
C ILE A 222 -17.63 -13.63 -21.80
N GLU A 223 -17.81 -14.03 -23.06
CA GLU A 223 -16.82 -13.79 -24.13
C GLU A 223 -16.60 -12.31 -24.45
N ASN A 224 -17.57 -11.44 -24.16
CA ASN A 224 -17.38 -10.00 -24.32
C ASN A 224 -16.71 -9.35 -23.12
N ALA A 225 -16.76 -9.99 -21.96
CA ALA A 225 -16.28 -9.44 -20.70
C ALA A 225 -14.88 -9.95 -20.34
N LYS A 226 -14.53 -11.18 -20.72
CA LYS A 226 -13.28 -11.84 -20.31
C LYS A 226 -11.97 -11.07 -20.59
N ASP A 227 -11.96 -10.21 -21.61
CA ASP A 227 -10.76 -9.41 -21.97
C ASP A 227 -10.98 -7.91 -21.64
N ALA A 228 -11.91 -7.59 -20.72
CA ALA A 228 -12.37 -6.22 -20.48
C ALA A 228 -11.71 -5.53 -19.27
N CYS A 229 -11.01 -6.29 -18.42
CA CYS A 229 -10.27 -5.83 -17.26
C CYS A 229 -8.86 -6.47 -17.29
N ASP A 230 -7.97 -6.00 -16.42
CA ASP A 230 -6.75 -6.73 -16.10
C ASP A 230 -7.10 -7.86 -15.11
N GLU A 231 -6.57 -9.06 -15.34
CA GLU A 231 -6.91 -10.27 -14.55
C GLU A 231 -5.86 -10.56 -13.46
N ASP A 232 -5.01 -9.58 -13.11
CA ASP A 232 -3.97 -9.70 -12.05
C ASP A 232 -3.15 -11.01 -12.14
N ASP A 233 -2.93 -11.39 -13.40
CA ASP A 233 -2.50 -12.71 -13.84
C ASP A 233 -0.96 -12.85 -13.77
N ASP A 234 -0.30 -11.89 -13.14
CA ASP A 234 1.13 -11.88 -12.90
C ASP A 234 1.50 -11.75 -11.41
N ASP A 235 2.65 -12.31 -11.08
CA ASP A 235 3.24 -12.29 -9.73
C ASP A 235 3.87 -10.91 -9.41
N ASP A 236 3.23 -9.82 -9.87
CA ASP A 236 3.60 -8.46 -9.52
C ASP A 236 2.71 -7.98 -8.38
N TYR A 237 3.12 -8.23 -7.14
CA TYR A 237 2.42 -7.72 -5.95
C TYR A 237 2.41 -6.18 -5.82
N ASN A 238 3.14 -5.48 -6.69
CA ASN A 238 3.16 -4.02 -6.77
C ASN A 238 2.39 -3.55 -8.02
N ASP A 239 1.63 -4.44 -8.69
CA ASP A 239 0.71 -4.05 -9.75
C ASP A 239 -0.55 -3.48 -9.12
N ASP A 240 -0.62 -2.16 -9.14
CA ASP A 240 -1.89 -1.49 -9.07
C ASP A 240 -2.60 -1.76 -10.40
N ASP A 241 -3.50 -2.72 -10.43
CA ASP A 241 -4.43 -3.02 -11.52
C ASP A 241 -5.30 -1.78 -11.86
N PHE A 242 -4.69 -0.83 -12.56
CA PHE A 242 -5.28 0.45 -12.86
C PHE A 242 -6.26 0.26 -14.01
N ASP A 243 -7.52 0.60 -13.80
CA ASP A 243 -8.35 1.12 -14.88
C ASP A 243 -8.39 2.65 -14.82
N GLU A 244 -8.60 3.28 -15.98
CA GLU A 244 -8.60 4.76 -16.11
C GLU A 244 -9.69 5.39 -15.24
N GLU A 245 -10.82 4.71 -15.03
CA GLU A 245 -11.94 5.21 -14.25
C GLU A 245 -11.65 5.20 -12.74
N ARG A 246 -10.99 4.16 -12.23
CA ARG A 246 -10.53 4.02 -10.84
C ARG A 246 -9.45 5.05 -10.52
N LEU A 247 -8.50 5.27 -11.42
CA LEU A 247 -7.48 6.31 -11.23
C LEU A 247 -8.11 7.72 -11.22
N ASP A 248 -9.03 8.01 -12.15
CA ASP A 248 -9.74 9.29 -12.19
C ASP A 248 -10.58 9.51 -10.93
N PHE A 249 -11.28 8.47 -10.48
CA PHE A 249 -12.04 8.52 -9.24
C PHE A 249 -11.13 8.83 -8.05
N CYS A 250 -10.02 8.10 -7.90
CA CYS A 250 -9.06 8.33 -6.80
C CYS A 250 -8.48 9.75 -6.85
N LEU A 251 -8.06 10.24 -8.03
CA LEU A 251 -7.49 11.58 -8.15
C LEU A 251 -8.50 12.68 -7.77
N THR A 252 -9.78 12.49 -8.10
CA THR A 252 -10.84 13.49 -7.89
C THR A 252 -11.61 13.37 -6.59
N GLU A 253 -11.37 12.32 -5.80
CA GLU A 253 -12.09 12.06 -4.54
C GLU A 253 -11.80 13.13 -3.48
N CYS A 254 -10.52 13.43 -3.26
CA CYS A 254 -10.06 14.38 -2.25
C CYS A 254 -8.88 15.23 -2.76
N PRO A 255 -8.67 16.44 -2.22
CA PRO A 255 -7.45 17.20 -2.47
C PRO A 255 -6.20 16.47 -2.01
N TRP A 256 -5.09 16.69 -2.68
CA TRP A 256 -3.81 16.03 -2.43
C TRP A 256 -2.76 17.02 -1.95
N TYR A 257 -1.87 16.63 -1.05
CA TYR A 257 -0.67 17.40 -0.73
C TYR A 257 0.60 16.66 -1.10
N VAL A 258 1.62 17.45 -1.41
CA VAL A 258 2.94 16.94 -1.81
C VAL A 258 3.71 16.49 -0.57
N LYS A 259 4.03 15.19 -0.52
CA LYS A 259 4.92 14.58 0.48
C LYS A 259 6.37 14.66 0.06
N GLU A 260 6.65 14.28 -1.18
CA GLU A 260 7.99 14.31 -1.74
C GLU A 260 7.93 14.78 -3.19
N ILE A 261 8.93 15.56 -3.59
CA ILE A 261 9.22 15.81 -5.00
C ILE A 261 10.73 15.87 -5.22
N ARG A 262 11.17 15.08 -6.20
CA ARG A 262 12.52 15.09 -6.76
C ARG A 262 12.42 15.40 -8.25
N ARG A 263 13.21 16.37 -8.69
CA ARG A 263 13.29 16.78 -10.10
C ARG A 263 14.73 16.77 -10.55
N ASN A 264 15.02 15.95 -11.56
CA ASN A 264 16.37 15.72 -12.11
C ASN A 264 17.39 15.39 -11.00
N ASP A 265 17.02 14.45 -10.12
CA ASP A 265 17.86 14.01 -8.99
C ASP A 265 18.12 15.09 -7.91
N VAL A 266 17.33 16.18 -7.92
CA VAL A 266 17.39 17.22 -6.89
C VAL A 266 16.11 17.20 -6.08
N LYS A 267 16.23 17.05 -4.76
CA LYS A 267 15.11 17.17 -3.82
C LYS A 267 14.56 18.59 -3.83
N GLN A 268 13.32 18.75 -4.28
CA GLN A 268 12.58 20.02 -4.30
C GLN A 268 11.52 20.10 -3.19
N THR A 269 11.35 19.01 -2.42
CA THR A 269 10.30 18.86 -1.40
C THR A 269 10.10 20.09 -0.51
N ALA A 270 11.18 20.68 0.03
CA ALA A 270 11.06 21.85 0.90
C ALA A 270 10.41 23.08 0.24
N GLN A 271 10.50 23.21 -1.09
CA GLN A 271 9.83 24.28 -1.83
C GLN A 271 8.33 24.01 -1.98
N TYR A 272 7.94 22.74 -2.05
CA TYR A 272 6.58 22.30 -2.39
C TYR A 272 5.80 21.68 -1.24
N ILE A 273 6.43 21.60 -0.07
CA ILE A 273 5.76 21.25 1.17
C ILE A 273 4.59 22.22 1.39
N ASP A 274 3.41 21.68 1.70
CA ASP A 274 2.14 22.39 1.89
C ASP A 274 1.41 22.89 0.62
N TYR A 275 1.86 22.53 -0.60
CA TYR A 275 1.00 22.72 -1.77
C TYR A 275 -0.14 21.71 -1.78
N ILE A 276 -1.35 22.19 -2.03
CA ILE A 276 -2.56 21.38 -2.11
C ILE A 276 -3.06 21.39 -3.55
N PHE A 277 -3.21 20.22 -4.15
CA PHE A 277 -3.69 19.96 -5.50
C PHE A 277 -5.11 19.42 -5.44
N ASP A 278 -6.03 20.06 -6.13
CA ASP A 278 -7.45 19.71 -6.16
C ASP A 278 -7.81 19.37 -7.60
N PHE A 279 -7.90 18.07 -7.92
CA PHE A 279 -8.20 17.56 -9.25
C PHE A 279 -9.71 17.49 -9.45
N MET A 280 -10.18 18.03 -10.57
CA MET A 280 -11.60 18.10 -10.91
C MET A 280 -11.92 17.15 -12.07
N GLU A 281 -13.12 16.57 -12.07
CA GLU A 281 -13.65 15.69 -13.14
C GLU A 281 -13.62 16.32 -14.55
N ASP A 282 -13.49 17.65 -14.67
CA ASP A 282 -13.43 18.34 -15.97
C ASP A 282 -12.00 18.46 -16.55
N GLY A 283 -11.01 17.79 -15.92
CA GLY A 283 -9.60 17.83 -16.31
C GLY A 283 -8.86 19.09 -15.81
N THR A 284 -9.48 19.89 -14.94
CA THR A 284 -8.82 21.03 -14.28
C THR A 284 -8.16 20.58 -12.98
N VAL A 285 -6.97 21.11 -12.68
CA VAL A 285 -6.34 20.96 -11.35
C VAL A 285 -6.07 22.32 -10.74
N ASN A 286 -6.60 22.56 -9.53
CA ASN A 286 -6.38 23.79 -8.77
C ASN A 286 -5.34 23.56 -7.70
N VAL A 287 -4.27 24.34 -7.73
CA VAL A 287 -3.15 24.22 -6.82
C VAL A 287 -3.10 25.43 -5.91
N LYS A 288 -3.18 25.22 -4.60
CA LYS A 288 -3.05 26.24 -3.59
C LYS A 288 -1.65 26.19 -2.98
N ASP A 289 -0.94 27.31 -3.04
CA ASP A 289 0.39 27.43 -2.44
C ASP A 289 0.33 27.73 -0.93
N ARG A 290 1.50 27.72 -0.28
CA ARG A 290 1.68 28.08 1.14
C ARG A 290 1.20 29.49 1.52
N ALA A 291 1.08 30.42 0.57
CA ALA A 291 0.58 31.77 0.78
C ALA A 291 -0.94 31.88 0.54
N GLY A 292 -1.60 30.76 0.17
CA GLY A 292 -3.01 30.71 -0.18
C GLY A 292 -3.32 31.25 -1.57
N MET A 293 -2.32 31.41 -2.42
CA MET A 293 -2.48 31.79 -3.83
C MET A 293 -2.84 30.55 -4.65
N ASN A 294 -3.80 30.70 -5.55
CA ASN A 294 -4.21 29.62 -6.45
C ASN A 294 -3.51 29.74 -7.81
N VAL A 295 -2.97 28.62 -8.27
CA VAL A 295 -2.51 28.36 -9.63
C VAL A 295 -3.44 27.31 -10.23
N THR A 296 -3.83 27.47 -11.48
CA THR A 296 -4.66 26.47 -12.18
C THR A 296 -3.85 25.83 -13.29
N GLY A 297 -3.96 24.52 -13.42
CA GLY A 297 -3.41 23.72 -14.51
C GLY A 297 -4.46 22.77 -15.09
N THR A 298 -4.00 21.85 -15.92
CA THR A 298 -4.81 20.76 -16.48
C THR A 298 -4.19 19.42 -16.17
N TRP A 299 -5.02 18.39 -16.08
CA TRP A 299 -4.60 17.01 -15.92
C TRP A 299 -5.36 16.07 -16.88
N GLU A 300 -4.76 14.93 -17.19
CA GLU A 300 -5.34 13.84 -17.97
C GLU A 300 -4.70 12.53 -17.48
N SER A 301 -5.48 11.49 -17.25
CA SER A 301 -4.97 10.13 -17.01
C SER A 301 -5.02 9.31 -18.30
N ARG A 302 -4.18 8.27 -18.38
CA ARG A 302 -4.23 7.26 -19.44
C ARG A 302 -3.79 5.94 -18.84
N VAL A 303 -4.50 4.86 -19.15
CA VAL A 303 -4.08 3.50 -18.81
C VAL A 303 -3.89 2.71 -20.11
N GLY A 304 -2.86 1.88 -20.16
CA GLY A 304 -2.66 0.90 -21.22
C GLY A 304 -1.55 -0.08 -20.83
N ASP A 305 -1.06 -0.89 -21.77
CA ASP A 305 -0.12 -1.99 -21.55
C ASP A 305 1.22 -1.65 -20.84
N ASN A 306 1.50 -0.39 -20.51
CA ASN A 306 2.71 0.03 -19.77
C ASN A 306 2.35 0.75 -18.46
N GLY A 307 1.19 0.44 -17.88
CA GLY A 307 0.67 1.00 -16.64
C GLY A 307 -0.04 2.34 -16.81
N ALA A 308 -0.48 2.88 -15.67
CA ALA A 308 -1.15 4.17 -15.59
C ALA A 308 -0.20 5.36 -15.76
N VAL A 309 -0.70 6.41 -16.42
CA VAL A 309 0.01 7.66 -16.66
C VAL A 309 -0.87 8.84 -16.27
N LEU A 310 -0.39 9.68 -15.37
CA LEU A 310 -0.96 10.98 -15.04
C LEU A 310 -0.18 12.09 -15.75
N VAL A 311 -0.82 12.80 -16.67
CA VAL A 311 -0.26 13.97 -17.33
C VAL A 311 -0.71 15.22 -16.59
N MET A 312 0.24 16.05 -16.14
CA MET A 312 -0.04 17.34 -15.52
C MET A 312 0.61 18.47 -16.30
N GLU A 313 -0.10 19.59 -16.47
CA GLU A 313 0.40 20.77 -17.18
C GLU A 313 0.04 22.06 -16.44
N PHE A 314 1.07 22.83 -16.10
CA PHE A 314 0.96 24.13 -15.44
C PHE A 314 1.81 25.20 -16.15
N GLU A 315 1.32 26.45 -16.20
CA GLU A 315 2.09 27.57 -16.74
C GLU A 315 3.30 27.94 -15.84
N THR A 316 3.15 27.80 -14.52
CA THR A 316 4.15 28.26 -13.54
C THR A 316 4.74 27.16 -12.67
N LEU A 317 4.10 25.99 -12.54
CA LEU A 317 4.59 24.87 -11.73
C LEU A 317 5.34 23.85 -12.59
N VAL A 318 6.45 24.30 -13.19
CA VAL A 318 7.23 23.54 -14.18
C VAL A 318 7.78 22.20 -13.66
N ASP A 319 7.95 22.06 -12.36
CA ASP A 319 8.45 20.82 -11.74
C ASP A 319 7.38 19.71 -11.75
N PHE A 320 6.10 20.06 -11.88
CA PHE A 320 4.97 19.14 -12.01
C PHE A 320 4.53 18.92 -13.45
N THR A 321 4.89 19.84 -14.37
CA THR A 321 4.52 19.78 -15.79
C THR A 321 5.26 18.66 -16.53
N LEU A 322 4.68 17.45 -16.50
CA LEU A 322 5.24 16.21 -17.06
C LEU A 322 4.15 15.15 -17.28
N GLU A 323 4.54 14.09 -18.00
CA GLU A 323 3.85 12.81 -18.00
C GLU A 323 4.44 11.94 -16.89
N TRP A 324 3.64 11.61 -15.88
CA TRP A 324 4.05 10.83 -14.73
C TRP A 324 3.49 9.42 -14.84
N GLN A 325 4.35 8.42 -14.82
CA GLN A 325 3.91 7.05 -14.63
C GLN A 325 3.51 6.87 -13.17
N VAL A 326 2.34 6.30 -12.93
CA VAL A 326 1.91 5.85 -11.61
C VAL A 326 2.56 4.49 -11.37
N TYR A 327 3.10 4.28 -10.19
CA TYR A 327 3.75 3.01 -9.84
C TYR A 327 3.37 2.49 -8.46
N GLU A 328 2.52 3.24 -7.75
CA GLU A 328 1.93 2.83 -6.47
C GLU A 328 0.69 3.72 -6.22
N ILE A 329 -0.44 3.10 -5.91
CA ILE A 329 -1.61 3.75 -5.35
C ILE A 329 -2.11 2.95 -4.14
N ASP A 330 -2.10 3.60 -2.99
CA ASP A 330 -2.61 3.02 -1.74
C ASP A 330 -3.79 3.89 -1.26
N ASP A 331 -4.50 3.44 -0.22
CA ASP A 331 -5.55 4.17 0.47
C ASP A 331 -5.02 5.56 0.87
N HIS A 332 -5.34 6.55 0.05
CA HIS A 332 -4.94 7.95 0.15
C HIS A 332 -3.50 8.30 -0.28
N ARG A 333 -2.70 7.42 -0.87
CA ARG A 333 -1.33 7.76 -1.34
C ARG A 333 -1.17 7.47 -2.82
N ILE A 334 -0.40 8.30 -3.51
CA ILE A 334 0.00 8.05 -4.89
C ILE A 334 1.49 8.33 -5.05
N LYS A 335 2.22 7.39 -5.65
CA LYS A 335 3.60 7.59 -6.07
C LYS A 335 3.68 7.66 -7.59
N LEU A 336 4.46 8.63 -8.05
CA LEU A 336 4.59 9.03 -9.44
C LEU A 336 6.05 9.10 -9.83
N PHE A 337 6.39 8.63 -11.03
CA PHE A 337 7.75 8.72 -11.55
C PHE A 337 7.82 9.14 -13.01
N ASN A 338 8.96 9.70 -13.41
CA ASN A 338 9.25 9.97 -14.80
C ASN A 338 10.75 9.74 -15.07
N GLY A 339 11.05 8.68 -15.82
CA GLY A 339 12.44 8.24 -16.07
C GLY A 339 13.18 7.83 -14.79
N GLU A 340 14.51 7.86 -14.85
CA GLU A 340 15.36 7.28 -13.79
C GLU A 340 15.42 8.12 -12.50
N SER A 341 15.02 9.40 -12.50
CA SER A 341 15.33 10.30 -11.38
C SER A 341 14.21 11.23 -10.88
N ASN A 342 13.08 11.31 -11.59
CA ASN A 342 11.98 12.17 -11.14
C ASN A 342 10.99 11.33 -10.35
N ARG A 343 10.61 11.83 -9.17
CA ARG A 343 9.67 11.18 -8.27
C ARG A 343 8.77 12.23 -7.64
N ILE A 344 7.49 11.93 -7.51
CA ILE A 344 6.53 12.67 -6.70
C ILE A 344 5.80 11.66 -5.82
N VAL A 345 5.61 12.00 -4.55
CA VAL A 345 4.71 11.29 -3.65
C VAL A 345 3.68 12.29 -3.16
N MET A 346 2.41 11.95 -3.30
CA MET A 346 1.30 12.76 -2.79
C MET A 346 0.42 11.91 -1.87
N LYS A 347 -0.26 12.58 -0.94
CA LYS A 347 -1.24 11.95 -0.06
C LYS A 347 -2.55 12.75 -0.13
N GLN A 348 -3.71 12.11 -0.13
CA GLN A 348 -4.99 12.79 -0.05
C GLN A 348 -5.16 13.44 1.33
N ILE A 349 -5.95 14.51 1.37
CA ILE A 349 -6.44 15.19 2.56
C ILE A 349 -7.95 15.31 2.39
N CYS A 350 -8.68 14.37 2.96
CA CYS A 350 -10.14 14.43 2.93
C CYS A 350 -10.66 15.39 4.00
N GLU A 351 -11.93 15.80 3.94
CA GLU A 351 -12.51 16.78 4.89
C GLU A 351 -12.38 16.36 6.37
N GLU A 352 -12.19 15.07 6.64
CA GLU A 352 -11.95 14.51 7.98
C GLU A 352 -10.54 14.82 8.52
N ASP A 353 -9.57 15.07 7.63
CA ASP A 353 -8.18 15.39 7.95
C ASP A 353 -7.93 16.90 8.11
N VAL A 354 -8.79 17.74 7.52
CA VAL A 354 -8.66 19.21 7.56
C VAL A 354 -9.28 19.76 8.83
N VAL A 355 -8.45 19.87 9.87
CA VAL A 355 -8.85 20.51 11.12
C VAL A 355 -8.92 22.04 10.91
N PRO A 356 -10.07 22.69 11.11
CA PRO A 356 -10.13 24.15 11.02
C PRO A 356 -9.19 24.77 12.06
N ALA A 357 -8.31 25.68 11.61
CA ALA A 357 -7.34 26.40 12.44
C ALA A 357 -8.04 27.37 13.43
N ASN A 358 -8.65 26.81 14.46
CA ASN A 358 -9.34 27.46 15.56
C ASN A 358 -8.63 27.11 16.88
N PRO A 359 -8.41 28.08 17.80
CA PRO A 359 -7.87 27.83 19.12
C PRO A 359 -8.50 26.67 19.90
N ASP A 360 -9.81 26.46 19.79
CA ASP A 360 -10.50 25.42 20.53
C ASP A 360 -10.15 24.02 19.98
N THR A 361 -10.09 23.88 18.67
CA THR A 361 -9.78 22.61 18.01
C THR A 361 -8.32 22.19 18.23
N LEU A 362 -7.36 23.12 18.12
CA LEU A 362 -5.97 22.83 18.49
C LEU A 362 -5.85 22.43 19.96
N ARG A 363 -6.63 23.05 20.85
CA ARG A 363 -6.63 22.71 22.28
C ARG A 363 -7.19 21.32 22.54
N GLU A 364 -8.16 20.86 21.76
CA GLU A 364 -8.71 19.51 21.82
C GLU A 364 -7.66 18.50 21.34
N ILE A 365 -7.10 18.69 20.14
CA ILE A 365 -6.05 17.82 19.56
C ILE A 365 -4.85 17.65 20.49
N LEU A 366 -4.34 18.75 21.05
CA LEU A 366 -3.18 18.69 21.95
C LEU A 366 -3.46 17.87 23.22
N ARG A 367 -4.72 17.82 23.67
CA ARG A 367 -5.13 17.14 24.91
C ARG A 367 -5.51 15.68 24.71
N GLU A 368 -5.77 15.26 23.48
CA GLU A 368 -6.22 13.90 23.19
C GLU A 368 -5.14 12.87 23.42
N CYS A 369 -3.91 13.15 22.98
CA CYS A 369 -2.79 12.22 23.06
C CYS A 369 -1.49 12.93 23.47
N GLU A 370 -0.47 12.12 23.73
CA GLU A 370 0.90 12.54 23.91
C GLU A 370 1.55 12.96 22.58
N TRP A 371 2.56 13.83 22.67
CA TRP A 371 3.27 14.38 21.51
C TRP A 371 4.77 14.16 21.65
N ILE A 372 5.35 13.41 20.73
CA ILE A 372 6.78 13.12 20.71
C ILE A 372 7.51 14.21 19.92
N ILE A 373 8.57 14.75 20.52
CA ILE A 373 9.44 15.71 19.86
C ILE A 373 10.24 14.99 18.76
N LYS A 374 9.99 15.37 17.51
CA LYS A 374 10.82 14.99 16.37
C LYS A 374 11.96 15.98 16.15
N LYS A 375 11.69 17.28 16.32
CA LYS A 375 12.69 18.33 16.09
C LYS A 375 12.43 19.55 16.93
N VAL A 376 13.50 20.15 17.46
CA VAL A 376 13.47 21.49 18.09
C VAL A 376 14.66 22.28 17.60
N LYS A 377 14.39 23.49 17.10
CA LYS A 377 15.40 24.46 16.71
C LYS A 377 15.12 25.79 17.40
N ASN A 378 16.16 26.38 17.97
CA ASN A 378 16.08 27.65 18.69
C ASN A 378 17.21 28.56 18.21
N GLN A 379 16.87 29.72 17.65
CA GLN A 379 17.84 30.68 17.10
C GLN A 379 18.79 30.09 16.05
N GLY A 380 18.31 29.11 15.28
CA GLY A 380 19.11 28.45 14.26
C GLY A 380 19.88 27.22 14.74
N GLU A 381 19.96 26.96 16.04
CA GLU A 381 20.62 25.79 16.62
C GLU A 381 19.61 24.69 16.93
N GLU A 382 19.88 23.47 16.45
CA GLU A 382 19.08 22.29 16.77
C GLU A 382 19.39 21.79 18.18
N ILE A 383 18.38 21.30 18.88
CA ILE A 383 18.48 20.80 20.25
C ILE A 383 18.21 19.28 20.24
N ASP A 384 19.11 18.53 19.59
CA ASP A 384 18.95 17.08 19.32
C ASP A 384 18.73 16.26 20.60
N ARG A 385 19.27 16.71 21.74
CA ARG A 385 19.06 16.05 23.04
C ARG A 385 17.58 15.96 23.47
N LEU A 386 16.68 16.71 22.85
CA LEU A 386 15.23 16.66 23.13
C LEU A 386 14.49 15.70 22.21
N LEU A 387 15.15 15.10 21.21
CA LEU A 387 14.55 14.10 20.33
C LEU A 387 13.91 12.98 21.16
N GLY A 388 12.67 12.63 20.83
CA GLY A 388 11.91 11.59 21.53
C GLY A 388 11.32 12.03 22.87
N TYR A 389 11.59 13.23 23.39
CA TYR A 389 10.94 13.67 24.62
C TYR A 389 9.44 13.86 24.36
N GLU A 390 8.64 13.67 25.40
CA GLU A 390 7.19 13.62 25.28
C GLU A 390 6.53 14.80 25.98
N PHE A 391 5.72 15.53 25.23
CA PHE A 391 4.80 16.50 25.77
C PHE A 391 3.45 15.85 26.09
N LYS A 392 2.90 16.20 27.26
CA LYS A 392 1.51 15.93 27.60
C LYS A 392 0.80 17.21 28.01
N PHE A 393 -0.18 17.61 27.22
CA PHE A 393 -0.95 18.83 27.43
C PHE A 393 -2.20 18.52 28.25
N MET A 394 -2.23 19.02 29.48
CA MET A 394 -3.32 18.74 30.42
C MET A 394 -4.35 19.89 30.46
N SER A 395 -5.44 19.65 31.20
CA SER A 395 -6.42 20.69 31.51
C SER A 395 -5.80 21.84 32.30
N GLU A 396 -6.48 22.99 32.33
CA GLU A 396 -6.06 24.18 33.09
C GLU A 396 -4.72 24.79 32.65
N GLY A 397 -4.18 24.39 31.49
CA GLY A 397 -2.97 24.98 30.92
C GLY A 397 -1.68 24.40 31.51
N VAL A 398 -1.72 23.21 32.12
CA VAL A 398 -0.53 22.49 32.60
C VAL A 398 0.08 21.66 31.47
N LEU A 399 1.39 21.73 31.32
CA LEU A 399 2.19 20.96 30.35
C LEU A 399 3.25 20.16 31.10
N THR A 400 3.45 18.90 30.74
CA THR A 400 4.63 18.14 31.15
C THR A 400 5.51 17.82 29.96
N LEU A 401 6.83 17.79 30.20
CA LEU A 401 7.83 17.29 29.27
C LEU A 401 8.57 16.14 29.95
N SER A 402 8.49 14.93 29.40
CA SER A 402 9.03 13.71 29.99
C SER A 402 10.09 13.07 29.09
N ASN A 403 11.14 12.51 29.72
CA ASN A 403 12.08 11.60 29.07
C ASN A 403 11.95 10.17 29.61
N GLY A 404 10.77 9.79 30.10
CA GLY A 404 10.50 8.50 30.73
C GLY A 404 10.93 8.40 32.19
N MET A 405 12.07 8.98 32.57
CA MET A 405 12.56 8.96 33.95
C MET A 405 12.26 10.24 34.72
N ASN A 406 12.51 11.39 34.08
CA ASN A 406 12.32 12.71 34.63
C ASN A 406 11.18 13.41 33.91
N THR A 407 10.38 14.15 34.67
CA THR A 407 9.28 14.94 34.14
C THR A 407 9.42 16.37 34.64
N SER A 408 9.50 17.30 33.69
CA SER A 408 9.48 18.74 33.95
C SER A 408 8.05 19.26 33.77
N GLU A 409 7.62 20.17 34.64
CA GLU A 409 6.32 20.83 34.54
C GLU A 409 6.46 22.25 33.99
N GLY A 410 5.45 22.67 33.23
CA GLY A 410 5.34 23.99 32.65
C GLY A 410 3.88 24.38 32.41
N THR A 411 3.69 25.48 31.69
CA THR A 411 2.36 25.95 31.30
C THR A 411 2.25 26.12 29.81
N TRP A 412 1.05 25.95 29.27
CA TRP A 412 0.74 26.20 27.87
C TRP A 412 -0.55 26.99 27.71
N GLU A 413 -0.61 27.81 26.67
CA GLU A 413 -1.82 28.50 26.25
C GLU A 413 -1.91 28.58 24.72
N ILE A 414 -3.14 28.56 24.20
CA ILE A 414 -3.43 28.76 22.78
C ILE A 414 -4.10 30.11 22.62
N GLY A 415 -3.59 30.92 21.69
CA GLY A 415 -4.11 32.25 21.40
C GLY A 415 -3.71 32.74 20.02
N PHE A 416 -3.82 34.04 19.82
CA PHE A 416 -3.35 34.72 18.61
C PHE A 416 -2.24 35.69 18.98
N ASN A 417 -1.17 35.72 18.20
CA ASN A 417 -0.12 36.72 18.36
C ASN A 417 -0.53 38.10 17.78
N GLU A 418 0.38 39.07 17.83
CA GLU A 418 0.14 40.43 17.30
C GLU A 418 -0.21 40.45 15.80
N GLU A 419 0.23 39.44 15.04
CA GLU A 419 -0.06 39.27 13.61
C GLU A 419 -1.37 38.51 13.33
N GLN A 420 -2.15 38.20 14.36
CA GLN A 420 -3.36 37.37 14.28
C GLN A 420 -3.10 35.94 13.78
N LYS A 421 -1.88 35.43 13.96
CA LYS A 421 -1.56 34.02 13.72
C LYS A 421 -1.87 33.20 14.98
N LEU A 422 -2.43 32.01 14.78
CA LEU A 422 -2.66 31.04 15.85
C LEU A 422 -1.31 30.61 16.43
N VAL A 423 -1.16 30.68 17.75
CA VAL A 423 0.07 30.33 18.45
C VAL A 423 -0.19 29.42 19.64
N MET A 424 0.77 28.55 19.92
CA MET A 424 0.92 27.80 21.16
C MET A 424 2.05 28.42 21.97
N ALA A 425 1.74 29.10 23.06
CA ALA A 425 2.76 29.61 23.97
C ALA A 425 3.09 28.56 25.02
N ILE A 426 4.35 28.15 25.08
CA ILE A 426 4.89 27.23 26.09
C ILE A 426 5.78 28.02 27.03
N THR A 427 5.61 27.81 28.34
CA THR A 427 6.54 28.30 29.36
C THR A 427 7.05 27.14 30.19
N MET A 428 8.35 26.87 30.12
CA MET A 428 9.03 25.83 30.91
C MET A 428 10.29 26.40 31.57
N GLY A 429 10.38 26.24 32.89
CA GLY A 429 11.53 26.72 33.65
C GLY A 429 12.76 25.83 33.51
N ASP A 430 12.56 24.52 33.62
CA ASP A 430 13.64 23.53 33.59
C ASP A 430 14.11 23.21 32.17
N GLU A 431 13.29 23.53 31.15
CA GLU A 431 13.64 23.34 29.75
C GLU A 431 13.37 24.63 28.91
N PRO A 432 14.24 25.65 29.01
CA PRO A 432 14.03 26.91 28.29
C PRO A 432 14.13 26.76 26.77
N GLY A 433 14.69 25.67 26.25
CA GLY A 433 14.83 25.41 24.82
C GLY A 433 13.49 25.36 24.08
N VAL A 434 12.42 24.94 24.76
CA VAL A 434 11.05 24.83 24.22
C VAL A 434 10.12 25.95 24.68
N SER A 435 10.60 26.84 25.56
CA SER A 435 9.80 27.92 26.15
C SER A 435 9.66 29.10 25.17
N PHE A 436 8.67 29.05 24.29
CA PHE A 436 8.48 30.03 23.22
C PHE A 436 7.00 30.20 22.83
N GLU A 437 6.67 31.28 22.14
CA GLU A 437 5.40 31.45 21.44
C GLU A 437 5.50 30.81 20.06
N TRP A 438 5.09 29.55 19.95
CA TRP A 438 5.18 28.73 18.74
C TRP A 438 4.03 29.04 17.78
N PRO A 439 4.25 29.74 16.65
CA PRO A 439 3.19 30.00 15.69
C PRO A 439 2.94 28.76 14.84
N VAL A 440 1.68 28.35 14.76
CA VAL A 440 1.26 27.16 14.01
C VAL A 440 1.58 27.37 12.54
N ARG A 441 2.24 26.38 11.94
CA ARG A 441 2.47 26.30 10.49
C ARG A 441 1.69 25.16 9.87
N ASP A 442 1.79 23.99 10.47
CA ASP A 442 1.09 22.78 10.05
C ASP A 442 0.27 22.25 11.22
N LEU A 443 -1.00 21.98 10.93
CA LEU A 443 -1.99 21.45 11.86
C LEU A 443 -2.59 20.19 11.22
N ALA A 444 -1.85 19.09 11.28
CA ALA A 444 -2.33 17.77 10.90
C ALA A 444 -2.70 16.97 12.15
N ASN A 445 -3.58 15.99 11.99
CA ASN A 445 -4.01 15.14 13.10
C ASN A 445 -2.84 14.36 13.73
N LYS A 446 -1.96 13.79 12.90
CA LYS A 446 -0.81 12.99 13.34
C LYS A 446 0.48 13.82 13.54
N ARG A 447 0.52 15.10 13.11
CA ARG A 447 1.74 15.92 13.13
C ARG A 447 1.44 17.40 13.32
N LEU A 448 2.24 18.05 14.17
CA LEU A 448 2.21 19.51 14.32
C LEU A 448 3.57 20.11 13.97
N LYS A 449 3.56 21.18 13.18
CA LYS A 449 4.75 22.00 12.91
C LYS A 449 4.52 23.43 13.33
N PHE A 450 5.50 23.98 14.02
CA PHE A 450 5.59 25.39 14.38
C PHE A 450 6.92 25.94 13.88
N GLU A 451 6.90 27.14 13.32
CA GLU A 451 8.12 27.71 12.73
C GLU A 451 8.10 29.23 12.66
N VAL A 452 9.27 29.83 12.90
CA VAL A 452 9.57 31.23 12.59
C VAL A 452 10.90 31.27 11.85
N GLU A 453 10.83 31.15 10.53
CA GLU A 453 11.99 31.10 9.62
C GLU A 453 12.97 32.26 9.87
N GLU A 454 12.45 33.47 10.11
CA GLU A 454 13.25 34.70 10.21
C GLU A 454 14.26 34.66 11.37
N ILE A 455 13.96 33.89 12.41
CA ILE A 455 14.78 33.75 13.61
C ILE A 455 15.23 32.30 13.82
N GLY A 456 14.94 31.39 12.88
CA GLY A 456 15.38 29.99 12.92
C GLY A 456 14.79 29.21 14.10
N TYR A 457 13.52 29.46 14.44
CA TYR A 457 12.79 28.66 15.42
C TYR A 457 11.95 27.61 14.71
N GLU A 458 12.00 26.37 15.18
CA GLU A 458 11.22 25.26 14.63
C GLU A 458 10.87 24.27 15.75
N LEU A 459 9.65 23.76 15.75
CA LEU A 459 9.21 22.66 16.60
C LEU A 459 8.35 21.71 15.76
N VAL A 460 8.76 20.45 15.70
CA VAL A 460 8.01 19.38 15.02
C VAL A 460 7.62 18.33 16.04
N LEU A 461 6.32 18.05 16.13
CA LEU A 461 5.75 17.06 17.03
C LEU A 461 5.02 15.99 16.24
N GLU A 462 5.23 14.73 16.61
CA GLU A 462 4.50 13.58 16.10
C GLU A 462 3.51 13.12 17.18
N ARG A 463 2.27 12.88 16.79
CA ARG A 463 1.23 12.40 17.72
C ARG A 463 1.51 10.95 18.06
N ASN A 464 1.45 10.61 19.34
CA ASN A 464 1.55 9.23 19.81
C ASN A 464 0.43 8.99 20.83
N CYS A 465 -0.55 8.18 20.46
CA CYS A 465 -1.67 7.82 21.34
C CYS A 465 -1.41 6.45 21.95
N ASP A 466 -1.63 6.34 23.27
CA ASP A 466 -1.53 5.07 24.01
C ASP A 466 -0.20 4.33 23.78
N ASP A 467 0.87 5.10 23.51
CA ASP A 467 2.21 4.59 23.18
C ASP A 467 2.24 3.50 22.09
N ASN A 468 1.33 3.61 21.11
CA ASN A 468 1.12 2.62 20.04
C ASN A 468 0.84 1.20 20.58
N GLU A 469 0.17 1.04 21.72
CA GLU A 469 -0.19 -0.28 22.27
C GLU A 469 -1.11 -1.08 21.34
N ASP A 470 -1.96 -0.41 20.57
CA ASP A 470 -2.86 -1.04 19.60
C ASP A 470 -2.19 -1.37 18.25
N ASP A 471 -0.94 -0.94 18.05
CA ASP A 471 -0.16 -1.28 16.86
C ASP A 471 0.35 -2.73 16.97
N ARG A 472 0.17 -3.52 15.91
CA ARG A 472 0.53 -4.95 15.91
C ARG A 472 2.04 -5.21 15.85
N ILE A 473 2.82 -4.22 15.42
CA ILE A 473 4.26 -4.35 15.12
C ILE A 473 5.12 -3.67 16.19
N VAL A 474 4.77 -2.44 16.59
CA VAL A 474 5.57 -1.62 17.52
C VAL A 474 5.89 -2.37 18.83
N PRO A 475 4.94 -3.05 19.50
CA PRO A 475 5.24 -3.83 20.70
C PRO A 475 6.23 -4.99 20.45
N GLN A 476 6.19 -5.63 19.29
CA GLN A 476 7.10 -6.72 18.93
C GLN A 476 8.55 -6.23 18.82
N ILE A 477 8.75 -5.11 18.12
CA ILE A 477 10.07 -4.48 18.00
C ILE A 477 10.60 -4.11 19.39
N ARG A 478 9.76 -3.50 20.24
CA ARG A 478 10.14 -3.14 21.61
C ARG A 478 10.57 -4.36 22.42
N GLU A 479 9.83 -5.47 22.33
CA GLU A 479 10.17 -6.72 23.02
C GLU A 479 11.53 -7.25 22.59
N VAL A 480 11.85 -7.23 21.29
CA VAL A 480 13.17 -7.65 20.81
C VAL A 480 14.27 -6.72 21.34
N LEU A 481 14.07 -5.41 21.29
CA LEU A 481 15.09 -4.42 21.64
C LEU A 481 15.47 -4.41 23.13
N ILE A 482 14.53 -4.64 24.05
CA ILE A 482 14.84 -4.67 25.49
C ILE A 482 15.62 -5.93 25.93
N ASN A 483 15.77 -6.92 25.04
CA ASN A 483 16.36 -8.20 25.34
C ASN A 483 17.86 -8.26 25.02
N GLY A 484 18.68 -7.80 25.98
CA GLY A 484 20.14 -7.96 25.95
C GLY A 484 20.91 -6.65 25.78
N ASP A 485 22.23 -6.77 25.65
CA ASP A 485 23.11 -5.66 25.33
C ASP A 485 23.42 -5.70 23.84
N TRP A 486 23.25 -4.58 23.15
CA TRP A 486 23.48 -4.42 21.73
C TRP A 486 24.83 -3.75 21.47
N SER A 487 25.52 -4.16 20.42
CA SER A 487 26.78 -3.60 19.95
C SER A 487 26.59 -3.11 18.52
N VAL A 488 27.13 -1.94 18.20
CA VAL A 488 27.15 -1.44 16.82
C VAL A 488 28.11 -2.31 15.99
N THR A 489 27.58 -3.06 15.03
CA THR A 489 28.37 -3.91 14.12
C THR A 489 28.59 -3.26 12.77
N THR A 490 27.73 -2.33 12.37
CA THR A 490 27.94 -1.45 11.21
C THR A 490 27.42 -0.05 11.53
N TYR A 491 28.25 0.97 11.26
CA TYR A 491 27.79 2.33 11.09
C TYR A 491 28.45 2.96 9.87
N ILE A 492 27.64 3.34 8.90
CA ILE A 492 28.06 4.03 7.67
C ILE A 492 27.34 5.39 7.66
N GLU A 493 28.11 6.47 7.62
CA GLU A 493 27.61 7.84 7.47
C GLU A 493 27.84 8.26 6.01
N GLY A 494 26.78 8.33 5.21
CA GLY A 494 26.83 8.42 3.76
C GLY A 494 27.68 7.32 3.14
N ASP A 495 28.90 7.65 2.71
CA ASP A 495 29.86 6.69 2.13
C ASP A 495 31.01 6.30 3.10
N ILE A 496 30.96 6.77 4.34
CA ILE A 496 32.07 6.65 5.29
C ILE A 496 31.74 5.63 6.37
N ASN A 497 32.46 4.50 6.36
CA ASN A 497 32.36 3.52 7.44
C ASN A 497 33.05 4.03 8.72
N LYS A 498 32.26 4.26 9.76
CA LYS A 498 32.66 4.77 11.08
C LYS A 498 32.58 3.70 12.19
N THR A 499 32.28 2.45 11.84
CA THR A 499 32.06 1.32 12.77
C THR A 499 33.13 1.17 13.83
N GLU A 500 34.41 1.34 13.47
CA GLU A 500 35.54 1.15 14.41
C GLU A 500 35.46 2.04 15.67
N ILE A 501 34.77 3.17 15.60
CA ILE A 501 34.59 4.11 16.71
C ILE A 501 33.84 3.48 17.89
N TYR A 502 32.92 2.55 17.61
CA TYR A 502 32.04 1.93 18.60
C TYR A 502 32.61 0.62 19.18
N GLY A 503 33.84 0.26 18.81
CA GLY A 503 34.50 -0.93 19.34
C GLY A 503 34.68 -0.89 20.86
N GLY A 504 34.15 -1.90 21.56
CA GLY A 504 34.25 -2.03 23.02
C GLY A 504 33.13 -1.34 23.80
N TYR A 505 32.18 -0.72 23.09
CA TYR A 505 30.95 -0.21 23.67
C TYR A 505 29.78 -1.18 23.46
N SER A 506 28.77 -1.05 24.31
CA SER A 506 27.48 -1.71 24.16
C SER A 506 26.39 -0.81 24.72
N ILE A 507 25.15 -0.99 24.27
CA ILE A 507 23.98 -0.26 24.76
C ILE A 507 22.94 -1.26 25.27
N GLN A 508 22.27 -0.91 26.36
CA GLN A 508 21.14 -1.66 26.88
C GLN A 508 19.89 -0.79 26.71
N LEU A 509 18.93 -1.25 25.93
CA LEU A 509 17.61 -0.65 25.85
C LEU A 509 16.74 -1.27 26.96
N MET A 510 16.00 -0.45 27.69
CA MET A 510 15.23 -0.85 28.87
C MET A 510 13.80 -0.33 28.77
N GLU A 511 12.92 -0.85 29.64
CA GLU A 511 11.58 -0.30 29.86
C GLU A 511 11.62 1.21 30.19
N ASP A 512 10.46 1.87 30.11
CA ASP A 512 10.33 3.33 30.29
C ASP A 512 11.24 4.15 29.35
N HIS A 513 11.48 3.61 28.15
CA HIS A 513 12.25 4.26 27.07
C HIS A 513 13.72 4.55 27.40
N GLN A 514 14.33 3.90 28.40
CA GLN A 514 15.69 4.24 28.83
C GLN A 514 16.78 3.48 28.07
N ILE A 515 17.89 4.17 27.76
CA ILE A 515 19.14 3.56 27.27
C ILE A 515 20.21 3.63 28.36
N SER A 516 20.96 2.55 28.58
CA SER A 516 22.23 2.56 29.31
C SER A 516 23.40 2.31 28.37
N ILE A 517 24.35 3.24 28.31
CA ILE A 517 25.54 3.16 27.46
C ILE A 517 26.71 2.63 28.30
N LYS A 518 27.38 1.58 27.81
CA LYS A 518 28.43 0.85 28.52
C LYS A 518 29.74 0.86 27.75
N GLU A 519 30.85 1.06 28.45
CA GLU A 519 32.21 0.91 27.93
C GLU A 519 32.89 -0.24 28.70
N GLY A 520 33.34 -1.28 28.00
CA GLY A 520 33.92 -2.46 28.65
C GLY A 520 32.98 -3.16 29.65
N GLY A 521 31.66 -2.97 29.48
CA GLY A 521 30.61 -3.51 30.35
C GLY A 521 30.23 -2.64 31.55
N GLU A 522 30.87 -1.49 31.76
CA GLU A 522 30.50 -0.54 32.82
C GLU A 522 29.68 0.62 32.25
N ALA A 523 28.53 0.91 32.86
CA ALA A 523 27.67 2.02 32.44
C ALA A 523 28.35 3.38 32.69
N PHE A 524 28.37 4.24 31.67
CA PHE A 524 28.94 5.59 31.76
C PHE A 524 28.01 6.69 31.24
N GLY A 525 26.97 6.33 30.49
CA GLY A 525 26.01 7.26 29.93
C GLY A 525 24.59 6.71 29.94
N GLU A 526 23.63 7.60 29.81
CA GLU A 526 22.20 7.31 29.74
C GLU A 526 21.61 8.01 28.51
N GLY A 527 20.54 7.45 27.96
CA GLY A 527 19.83 7.99 26.81
C GLY A 527 18.35 7.60 26.82
N LEU A 528 17.66 7.91 25.73
CA LEU A 528 16.25 7.64 25.50
C LEU A 528 16.09 6.90 24.17
N TRP A 529 15.18 5.93 24.11
CA TRP A 529 14.80 5.26 22.87
C TRP A 529 13.27 5.17 22.73
N ARG A 530 12.77 5.24 21.50
CA ARG A 530 11.34 5.01 21.20
C ARG A 530 11.19 4.21 19.92
N VAL A 531 10.09 3.47 19.85
CA VAL A 531 9.62 2.85 18.60
C VAL A 531 8.17 3.27 18.41
N PHE A 532 7.82 3.81 17.24
CA PHE A 532 6.45 4.19 16.91
C PHE A 532 6.28 4.39 15.39
N ARG A 533 5.04 4.43 14.91
CA ARG A 533 4.73 4.89 13.55
C ARG A 533 4.58 6.41 13.53
N ASN A 534 5.33 7.07 12.64
CA ASN A 534 5.22 8.52 12.50
C ASN A 534 3.95 8.90 11.70
N SER A 535 3.73 10.20 11.49
CA SER A 535 2.64 10.72 10.67
C SER A 535 2.68 10.33 9.17
N GLU A 536 3.73 9.66 8.73
CA GLU A 536 3.88 9.08 7.39
C GLU A 536 3.68 7.56 7.41
N GLU A 537 3.11 7.00 8.48
CA GLU A 537 2.90 5.56 8.73
C GLU A 537 4.20 4.73 8.85
N ARG A 538 5.37 5.35 8.66
CA ARG A 538 6.66 4.67 8.71
C ARG A 538 7.05 4.29 10.13
N LEU A 539 7.54 3.06 10.29
CA LEU A 539 8.14 2.59 11.54
C LEU A 539 9.45 3.32 11.82
N LYS A 540 9.50 3.98 12.98
CA LYS A 540 10.64 4.77 13.43
C LYS A 540 11.23 4.20 14.71
N VAL A 541 12.55 4.21 14.80
CA VAL A 541 13.33 3.93 16.01
C VAL A 541 14.12 5.18 16.39
N TYR A 542 13.61 5.93 17.36
CA TYR A 542 14.30 7.12 17.85
C TYR A 542 15.38 6.64 18.81
N LEU A 543 16.63 7.01 18.55
CA LEU A 543 17.73 6.79 19.46
C LEU A 543 18.25 8.16 19.88
N ASN A 544 18.27 8.45 21.17
CA ASN A 544 18.77 9.69 21.71
C ASN A 544 19.80 9.41 22.80
N PHE A 545 21.06 9.60 22.47
CA PHE A 545 22.18 9.40 23.38
C PHE A 545 22.64 10.73 24.00
N GLY A 546 21.95 11.84 23.74
CA GLY A 546 22.32 13.16 24.21
C GLY A 546 23.75 13.53 23.79
N ALA A 547 24.54 14.04 24.73
CA ALA A 547 25.93 14.45 24.48
C ALA A 547 26.97 13.35 24.80
N ASN A 548 26.55 12.09 24.90
CA ASN A 548 27.43 10.99 25.29
C ASN A 548 28.28 10.49 24.12
N MET A 549 29.51 11.01 23.99
CA MET A 549 30.45 10.55 22.97
C MET A 549 30.87 9.07 23.17
N PRO A 550 31.01 8.28 22.09
CA PRO A 550 30.83 8.66 20.67
C PRO A 550 29.39 8.53 20.13
N PHE A 551 28.40 8.24 20.99
CA PHE A 551 27.02 7.94 20.57
C PHE A 551 26.19 9.19 20.28
N ASP A 552 26.69 10.40 20.56
CA ASP A 552 26.04 11.65 20.19
C ASP A 552 25.78 11.73 18.67
N GLU A 553 26.69 11.18 17.85
CA GLU A 553 26.52 11.08 16.39
C GLU A 553 25.37 10.15 15.95
N LEU A 554 24.89 9.25 16.82
CA LEU A 554 23.78 8.32 16.53
C LEU A 554 22.42 8.84 17.04
N THR A 555 22.38 10.05 17.60
CA THR A 555 21.12 10.65 18.08
C THR A 555 20.25 11.06 16.90
N ASP A 556 19.24 10.27 16.55
CA ASP A 556 18.41 10.49 15.36
C ASP A 556 17.06 9.72 15.36
N ASP A 557 16.17 10.10 14.43
CA ASP A 557 14.88 9.49 14.15
C ASP A 557 14.97 8.42 13.05
N TRP A 558 15.70 7.35 13.33
CA TRP A 558 15.99 6.28 12.38
C TRP A 558 14.73 5.62 11.82
N LEU A 559 14.74 5.28 10.53
CA LEU A 559 13.79 4.37 9.89
C LEU A 559 14.16 2.93 10.25
N PHE A 560 13.16 2.14 10.59
CA PHE A 560 13.29 0.70 10.74
C PHE A 560 13.38 0.04 9.37
N VAL A 561 14.37 -0.83 9.15
CA VAL A 561 14.47 -1.66 7.94
C VAL A 561 14.01 -3.08 8.28
N SER A 562 14.79 -3.76 9.12
CA SER A 562 14.54 -5.15 9.47
C SER A 562 15.10 -5.47 10.86
N MET A 563 14.63 -6.58 11.42
CA MET A 563 15.22 -7.15 12.62
C MET A 563 15.32 -8.67 12.55
N THR A 564 16.09 -9.22 13.47
CA THR A 564 15.95 -10.61 13.90
C THR A 564 15.97 -10.59 15.42
N SER A 565 15.89 -11.76 16.05
CA SER A 565 16.13 -11.81 17.48
C SER A 565 17.51 -11.24 17.88
N VAL A 566 18.53 -11.25 17.01
CA VAL A 566 19.91 -10.87 17.36
C VAL A 566 20.50 -9.70 16.56
N SER A 567 19.75 -9.13 15.62
CA SER A 567 20.21 -8.07 14.72
C SER A 567 19.09 -7.04 14.53
N LEU A 568 19.44 -5.77 14.42
CA LEU A 568 18.54 -4.68 14.06
C LEU A 568 19.23 -3.83 12.99
N GLU A 569 18.54 -3.58 11.89
CA GLU A 569 18.99 -2.70 10.82
C GLU A 569 18.11 -1.46 10.74
N LEU A 570 18.77 -0.31 10.74
CA LEU A 570 18.16 1.01 10.72
C LEU A 570 18.84 1.89 9.67
N ILE A 571 18.08 2.78 9.04
CA ILE A 571 18.64 3.79 8.13
C ILE A 571 18.17 5.20 8.44
N ARG A 572 18.92 6.19 7.97
CA ARG A 572 18.53 7.60 7.95
C ARG A 572 18.75 8.18 6.56
N LEU A 573 17.73 8.84 6.02
CA LEU A 573 17.80 9.54 4.74
C LEU A 573 18.23 10.99 4.99
N ASN A 574 19.42 11.37 4.54
CA ASN A 574 19.96 12.70 4.74
C ASN A 574 19.39 13.71 3.73
N GLU A 575 19.42 15.00 4.08
CA GLU A 575 18.92 16.08 3.21
C GLU A 575 19.67 16.18 1.87
N ASP A 576 20.94 15.74 1.83
CA ASP A 576 21.78 15.74 0.65
C ASP A 576 21.58 14.52 -0.27
N GLY A 577 20.64 13.64 0.08
CA GLY A 577 20.31 12.44 -0.67
C GLY A 577 21.19 11.23 -0.35
N THR A 578 22.18 11.37 0.56
CA THR A 578 22.93 10.22 1.08
C THR A 578 22.10 9.47 2.13
N THR A 579 22.48 8.22 2.39
CA THR A 579 21.83 7.36 3.40
C THR A 579 22.87 6.94 4.44
N ASP A 580 22.50 7.05 5.70
CA ASP A 580 23.26 6.45 6.80
C ASP A 580 22.67 5.10 7.16
N ILE A 581 23.53 4.14 7.49
CA ILE A 581 23.16 2.78 7.85
C ILE A 581 23.70 2.46 9.24
N LEU A 582 22.84 1.96 10.11
CA LEU A 582 23.16 1.50 11.46
C LEU A 582 22.67 0.06 11.64
N ILE A 583 23.62 -0.85 11.87
CA ILE A 583 23.33 -2.25 12.24
C ILE A 583 23.85 -2.50 13.64
N MET A 584 22.98 -3.03 14.49
CA MET A 584 23.29 -3.44 15.86
C MET A 584 23.04 -4.93 16.05
N GLU A 585 23.94 -5.62 16.74
CA GLU A 585 23.80 -7.04 17.07
C GLU A 585 24.10 -7.30 18.56
N ARG A 586 23.58 -8.42 19.10
CA ARG A 586 23.75 -8.81 20.51
C ARG A 586 24.60 -10.06 20.73
#